data_AF-A0A395NHA0-F1
#
_entry.id   AF-A0A395NHA0-F1
#
_cell.length_a   1.000
_cell.length_b   1.000
_cell.length_c   1.000
_cell.angle_alpha   90.00
_cell.angle_beta   90.00
_cell.angle_gamma   90.00
#
_symmetry.space_group_name_H-M   'P 1'
#
loop_
_entity.id
_entity.type
_entity.pdbx_description
1 polymer ?
#
loop_
_entity_poly.entity_id
_entity_poly.type
_entity_poly.pdbx_seq_one_letter_code
_entity_poly.pdbx_strand_id
1 'polypeptide(L)'
;MAVLPGFPFLSGSLPRYGSCAFLLSLSYHSSLPTTRRSMSSYLVSPSDLHNAIKTNPASDISLEPRVIPLCASWFPANDYKARTGSQVFRQKRIPKARFFDLDKVIDTHSPFPHMIPSAVDFAASMSGLGIRKEDILVVYDSKELGIFSAPRVGWMLKAFGHPKVHILNNFRLWVKQGLPTEQGEIRGFKHCAYPVPKLDEGKIASYEEVREAIMDHNKEGREGIQVLDSRSSDEFSGKYPGPRPDSPSGHMPGSINIPYDLMLDPETKAFLPSNQLMELFRTKGVDPLKPIISSGTSITAYVIETALNETQYGSSDSSIIDRSREDTEEQAMFNAENFCGVAGAADSGLILNYDSPDPDEAVTFDVALEPSPQPNKSGSSFPSWIPCTEIGRTTHHISRVLQ
;
A
#
# COMPACT_ATOMS: atom_id res chain seq x y z
N MET A 1 -65.83 6.38 -82.33
CA MET A 1 -64.80 7.35 -81.90
C MET A 1 -63.54 6.56 -81.60
N ALA A 2 -62.65 6.48 -82.59
CA ALA A 2 -61.30 7.09 -82.56
C ALA A 2 -60.40 6.38 -81.53
N VAL A 3 -59.61 5.34 -81.88
CA VAL A 3 -58.41 5.34 -82.75
C VAL A 3 -57.36 6.34 -82.26
N LEU A 4 -56.29 5.87 -81.60
CA LEU A 4 -54.93 5.79 -82.17
C LEU A 4 -53.93 5.12 -81.17
N PRO A 5 -52.86 4.46 -81.67
CA PRO A 5 -52.02 3.48 -80.96
C PRO A 5 -50.51 3.86 -80.91
N GLY A 6 -49.65 3.02 -80.33
CA GLY A 6 -48.18 3.17 -80.44
C GLY A 6 -47.33 2.11 -79.73
N PHE A 7 -47.09 0.98 -80.42
CA PHE A 7 -45.98 0.01 -80.26
C PHE A 7 -44.69 0.55 -80.96
N PRO A 8 -43.53 -0.15 -81.12
CA PRO A 8 -42.93 -1.37 -80.51
C PRO A 8 -41.40 -1.24 -80.19
N PHE A 9 -40.74 -2.37 -79.83
CA PHE A 9 -39.39 -2.90 -80.24
C PHE A 9 -38.72 -3.63 -79.05
N LEU A 10 -38.65 -4.99 -78.95
CA LEU A 10 -37.86 -5.98 -79.70
C LEU A 10 -36.39 -5.54 -79.89
N SER A 11 -35.38 -6.23 -79.36
CA SER A 11 -34.97 -7.63 -79.60
C SER A 11 -34.25 -8.22 -78.37
N GLY A 12 -34.49 -9.47 -77.95
CA GLY A 12 -33.85 -10.67 -78.52
C GLY A 12 -32.36 -10.70 -78.14
N SER A 13 -31.85 -11.61 -77.30
CA SER A 13 -31.82 -13.06 -77.51
C SER A 13 -31.37 -13.84 -76.25
N LEU A 14 -32.15 -14.88 -75.91
CA LEU A 14 -31.81 -16.29 -75.57
C LEU A 14 -30.35 -16.67 -75.17
N PRO A 15 -30.07 -17.80 -74.46
CA PRO A 15 -30.93 -18.99 -74.27
C PRO A 15 -30.93 -19.55 -72.80
N ARG A 16 -32.03 -20.16 -72.34
CA ARG A 16 -32.26 -21.63 -72.22
C ARG A 16 -31.84 -22.31 -70.90
N TYR A 17 -32.83 -23.05 -70.38
CA TYR A 17 -32.77 -24.24 -69.50
C TYR A 17 -32.09 -24.04 -68.14
N GLY A 18 -32.67 -24.40 -67.01
CA GLY A 18 -33.71 -25.38 -66.72
C GLY A 18 -33.35 -25.98 -65.37
N SER A 19 -34.28 -25.92 -64.43
CA SER A 19 -34.30 -26.50 -63.08
C SER A 19 -32.98 -27.01 -62.49
N CYS A 20 -32.49 -26.36 -61.43
CA CYS A 20 -31.60 -27.03 -60.49
C CYS A 20 -31.89 -26.59 -59.05
N ALA A 21 -32.24 -27.61 -58.27
CA ALA A 21 -32.04 -27.82 -56.84
C ALA A 21 -31.72 -26.61 -55.96
N PHE A 22 -32.55 -26.46 -54.92
CA PHE A 22 -32.21 -25.83 -53.64
C PHE A 22 -30.77 -26.20 -53.22
N LEU A 23 -29.87 -25.22 -53.27
CA LEU A 23 -28.60 -25.28 -52.56
C LEU A 23 -28.64 -24.25 -51.43
N LEU A 24 -28.71 -24.77 -50.21
CA LEU A 24 -28.45 -24.07 -48.97
C LEU A 24 -27.05 -23.45 -49.02
N SER A 25 -26.95 -22.14 -49.25
CA SER A 25 -25.73 -21.39 -48.93
C SER A 25 -25.77 -20.98 -47.46
N LEU A 26 -25.28 -21.87 -46.60
CA LEU A 26 -24.85 -21.50 -45.25
C LEU A 26 -23.67 -20.53 -45.40
N SER A 27 -23.98 -19.24 -45.34
CA SER A 27 -23.00 -18.19 -45.12
C SER A 27 -22.54 -18.32 -43.67
N TYR A 28 -21.50 -19.13 -43.43
CA TYR A 28 -20.79 -19.14 -42.16
C TYR A 28 -20.07 -17.79 -42.02
N HIS A 29 -20.77 -16.78 -41.51
CA HIS A 29 -20.11 -15.70 -40.79
C HIS A 29 -19.62 -16.30 -39.49
N SER A 30 -18.40 -16.85 -39.50
CA SER A 30 -17.67 -17.17 -38.29
C SER A 30 -17.22 -15.86 -37.65
N SER A 31 -18.15 -15.11 -37.05
CA SER A 31 -17.81 -14.17 -35.99
C SER A 31 -17.44 -15.00 -34.76
N LEU A 32 -16.21 -15.51 -34.74
CA LEU A 32 -15.61 -15.98 -33.50
C LEU A 32 -15.58 -14.77 -32.55
N PRO A 33 -16.27 -14.81 -31.40
CA PRO A 33 -16.03 -13.83 -30.38
C PRO A 33 -14.63 -14.14 -29.85
N THR A 34 -13.64 -13.35 -30.26
CA THR A 34 -12.34 -13.35 -29.59
C THR A 34 -12.60 -12.81 -28.19
N THR A 35 -12.94 -13.70 -27.25
CA THR A 35 -12.95 -13.40 -25.82
C THR A 35 -11.50 -13.08 -25.46
N ARG A 36 -11.10 -11.83 -25.67
CA ARG A 36 -9.87 -11.27 -25.11
C ARG A 36 -10.00 -11.46 -23.60
N ARG A 37 -9.17 -12.33 -23.02
CA ARG A 37 -9.07 -12.46 -21.57
C ARG A 37 -8.56 -11.13 -21.04
N SER A 38 -9.48 -10.24 -20.65
CA SER A 38 -9.17 -9.11 -19.79
C SER A 38 -8.66 -9.67 -18.46
N MET A 39 -7.61 -9.07 -17.91
CA MET A 39 -7.21 -9.35 -16.53
C MET A 39 -8.40 -9.01 -15.63
N SER A 40 -8.97 -10.01 -14.97
CA SER A 40 -10.20 -9.87 -14.18
C SER A 40 -9.93 -9.71 -12.69
N SER A 41 -8.76 -10.17 -12.21
CA SER A 41 -8.35 -10.06 -10.81
C SER A 41 -7.48 -8.83 -10.59
N TYR A 42 -7.49 -8.28 -9.38
CA TYR A 42 -6.60 -7.20 -8.99
C TYR A 42 -5.15 -7.68 -8.90
N LEU A 43 -4.90 -8.88 -8.37
CA LEU A 43 -3.61 -9.54 -8.42
C LEU A 43 -3.47 -10.43 -9.67
N VAL A 44 -2.44 -10.20 -10.48
CA VAL A 44 -2.24 -10.88 -11.78
C VAL A 44 -0.93 -11.67 -11.83
N SER A 45 -0.94 -12.81 -12.52
CA SER A 45 0.27 -13.63 -12.68
C SER A 45 1.22 -13.07 -13.76
N PRO A 46 2.52 -13.44 -13.74
CA PRO A 46 3.44 -13.09 -14.81
C PRO A 46 3.01 -13.57 -16.20
N SER A 47 2.40 -14.76 -16.28
CA SER A 47 1.83 -15.28 -17.52
C SER A 47 0.66 -14.43 -18.04
N ASP A 48 -0.21 -13.94 -17.15
CA ASP A 48 -1.35 -13.11 -17.54
C ASP A 48 -0.88 -11.78 -18.13
N LEU A 49 0.05 -11.11 -17.44
CA LEU A 49 0.63 -9.86 -17.93
C LEU A 49 1.37 -10.07 -19.26
N HIS A 50 2.16 -11.13 -19.38
CA HIS A 50 2.88 -11.43 -20.63
C HIS A 50 1.93 -11.65 -21.81
N ASN A 51 0.85 -12.38 -21.59
CA ASN A 51 -0.19 -12.60 -22.58
C ASN A 51 -0.93 -11.30 -22.92
N ALA A 52 -1.22 -10.46 -21.92
CA ALA A 52 -1.88 -9.17 -22.10
C ALA A 52 -1.02 -8.20 -22.94
N ILE A 53 0.29 -8.11 -22.68
CA ILE A 53 1.23 -7.29 -23.47
C ILE A 53 1.31 -7.77 -24.93
N LYS A 54 1.32 -9.10 -25.15
CA LYS A 54 1.38 -9.68 -26.49
C LYS A 54 0.12 -9.43 -27.31
N THR A 55 -1.05 -9.60 -26.70
CA THR A 55 -2.35 -9.48 -27.38
C THR A 55 -2.76 -8.03 -27.63
N ASN A 56 -2.18 -7.09 -26.90
CA ASN A 56 -2.49 -5.67 -27.02
C ASN A 56 -1.22 -4.81 -27.04
N PRO A 57 -0.44 -4.89 -28.13
CA PRO A 57 0.79 -4.12 -28.25
C PRO A 57 0.46 -2.63 -28.29
N ALA A 58 1.11 -1.85 -27.41
CA ALA A 58 1.00 -0.40 -27.45
C ALA A 58 1.40 0.13 -28.84
N SER A 59 0.48 0.84 -29.49
CA SER A 59 0.73 1.60 -30.72
C SER A 59 0.28 3.05 -30.54
N ASP A 60 0.96 3.98 -31.21
CA ASP A 60 0.67 5.41 -31.09
C ASP A 60 -0.61 5.85 -31.83
N ILE A 61 -1.13 4.99 -32.70
CA ILE A 61 -2.30 5.25 -33.56
C ILE A 61 -3.57 4.61 -32.97
N SER A 62 -3.43 3.56 -32.15
CA SER A 62 -4.57 2.84 -31.58
C SER A 62 -5.16 3.59 -30.38
N LEU A 63 -6.48 3.73 -30.39
CA LEU A 63 -7.26 4.22 -29.26
C LEU A 63 -7.57 3.11 -28.23
N GLU A 64 -7.17 1.86 -28.51
CA GLU A 64 -7.33 0.78 -27.55
C GLU A 64 -6.53 1.06 -26.25
N PRO A 65 -7.08 0.66 -25.09
CA PRO A 65 -6.37 0.66 -23.81
C PRO A 65 -4.99 0.00 -23.94
N ARG A 66 -3.90 0.65 -23.53
CA ARG A 66 -2.57 0.00 -23.55
C ARG A 66 -2.35 -0.75 -22.24
N VAL A 67 -1.67 -1.89 -22.29
CA VAL A 67 -1.18 -2.56 -21.07
C VAL A 67 0.19 -1.96 -20.73
N ILE A 68 0.29 -1.29 -19.59
CA ILE A 68 1.48 -0.58 -19.13
C ILE A 68 1.98 -1.22 -17.83
N PRO A 69 3.11 -1.94 -17.89
CA PRO A 69 3.83 -2.32 -16.68
C PRO A 69 4.37 -1.06 -16.00
N LEU A 70 4.06 -0.88 -14.72
CA LEU A 70 4.45 0.27 -13.92
C LEU A 70 5.35 -0.19 -12.78
N CYS A 71 6.65 0.04 -12.88
CA CYS A 71 7.60 -0.28 -11.83
C CYS A 71 7.48 0.74 -10.71
N ALA A 72 7.08 0.29 -9.52
CA ALA A 72 6.95 1.11 -8.31
C ALA A 72 8.01 0.75 -7.26
N SER A 73 9.15 0.19 -7.70
CA SER A 73 10.22 -0.22 -6.79
C SER A 73 10.69 0.96 -5.94
N TRP A 74 10.64 0.80 -4.63
CA TRP A 74 11.13 1.77 -3.66
C TRP A 74 11.91 1.05 -2.55
N PHE A 75 12.97 1.69 -2.06
CA PHE A 75 13.82 1.15 -1.00
C PHE A 75 13.93 2.19 0.12
N PRO A 76 13.86 1.77 1.39
CA PRO A 76 14.04 2.69 2.50
C PRO A 76 15.47 3.23 2.54
N ALA A 77 15.65 4.42 3.12
CA ALA A 77 16.95 5.10 3.20
C ALA A 77 18.02 4.28 3.95
N ASN A 78 17.61 3.39 4.86
CA ASN A 78 18.48 2.48 5.60
C ASN A 78 18.76 1.15 4.87
N ASP A 79 18.42 1.03 3.58
CA ASP A 79 18.82 -0.14 2.79
C ASP A 79 20.34 -0.31 2.83
N TYR A 80 20.80 -1.43 3.40
CA TYR A 80 22.22 -1.73 3.60
C TYR A 80 23.05 -1.75 2.29
N LYS A 81 22.39 -1.87 1.13
CA LYS A 81 23.01 -1.81 -0.20
C LYS A 81 22.87 -0.45 -0.87
N ALA A 82 22.27 0.54 -0.19
CA ALA A 82 21.97 1.88 -0.69
C ALA A 82 21.31 1.86 -2.09
N ARG A 83 20.42 0.90 -2.34
CA ARG A 83 19.74 0.75 -3.63
C ARG A 83 18.65 1.80 -3.76
N THR A 84 18.43 2.27 -4.97
CA THR A 84 17.28 3.10 -5.32
C THR A 84 16.38 2.40 -6.33
N GLY A 85 15.08 2.75 -6.32
CA GLY A 85 14.11 2.25 -7.29
C GLY A 85 14.53 2.47 -8.74
N SER A 86 15.05 3.66 -9.04
CA SER A 86 15.48 4.01 -10.39
C SER A 86 16.69 3.20 -10.86
N GLN A 87 17.61 2.84 -9.96
CA GLN A 87 18.78 2.01 -10.29
C GLN A 87 18.34 0.59 -10.64
N VAL A 88 17.51 -0.06 -9.81
CA VAL A 88 17.05 -1.43 -10.09
C VAL A 88 16.20 -1.49 -11.35
N PHE A 89 15.41 -0.45 -11.63
CA PHE A 89 14.63 -0.35 -12.86
C PHE A 89 15.49 -0.22 -14.13
N ARG A 90 16.61 0.53 -14.07
CA ARG A 90 17.58 0.59 -15.18
C ARG A 90 18.30 -0.75 -15.37
N GLN A 91 18.58 -1.47 -14.28
CA GLN A 91 19.26 -2.76 -14.33
C GLN A 91 18.39 -3.86 -14.95
N LYS A 92 17.13 -3.96 -14.52
CA LYS A 92 16.21 -4.99 -15.02
C LYS A 92 14.75 -4.60 -14.85
N ARG A 93 14.01 -4.56 -15.95
CA ARG A 93 12.58 -4.21 -15.98
C ARG A 93 11.79 -5.03 -16.98
N ILE A 94 10.47 -4.99 -16.88
CA ILE A 94 9.56 -5.52 -17.90
C ILE A 94 9.67 -4.63 -19.15
N PRO A 95 9.59 -5.19 -20.37
CA PRO A 95 9.65 -4.40 -21.60
C PRO A 95 8.59 -3.29 -21.65
N LYS A 96 8.99 -2.12 -22.14
CA LYS A 96 8.13 -0.91 -22.20
C LYS A 96 7.58 -0.43 -20.85
N ALA A 97 8.09 -0.94 -19.73
CA ALA A 97 7.67 -0.51 -18.42
C ALA A 97 7.98 0.98 -18.20
N ARG A 98 7.21 1.60 -17.30
CA ARG A 98 7.46 2.97 -16.82
C ARG A 98 7.89 2.92 -15.37
N PHE A 99 8.70 3.88 -14.95
CA PHE A 99 9.12 3.99 -13.56
C PHE A 99 8.24 5.00 -12.83
N PHE A 100 7.56 4.55 -11.78
CA PHE A 100 6.80 5.40 -10.88
C PHE A 100 7.66 5.72 -9.68
N ASP A 101 8.10 6.98 -9.59
CA ASP A 101 9.00 7.45 -8.56
C ASP A 101 8.21 7.81 -7.30
N LEU A 102 8.10 6.86 -6.36
CA LEU A 102 7.30 7.01 -5.14
C LEU A 102 7.76 8.19 -4.29
N ASP A 103 9.04 8.57 -4.31
CA ASP A 103 9.55 9.73 -3.56
C ASP A 103 9.14 11.08 -4.17
N LYS A 104 8.73 11.09 -5.45
CA LYS A 104 8.34 12.31 -6.16
C LYS A 104 6.82 12.48 -6.26
N VAL A 105 6.07 11.40 -6.21
CA VAL A 105 4.61 11.42 -6.33
C VAL A 105 3.99 11.37 -4.93
N ILE A 106 4.29 12.41 -4.14
CA ILE A 106 3.86 12.60 -2.75
C ILE A 106 3.40 14.05 -2.56
N ASP A 107 2.73 14.32 -1.45
CA ASP A 107 2.52 15.71 -1.04
C ASP A 107 3.83 16.30 -0.49
N THR A 108 4.45 17.19 -1.28
CA THR A 108 5.70 17.87 -0.92
C THR A 108 5.52 18.99 0.10
N HIS A 109 4.27 19.37 0.41
CA HIS A 109 3.97 20.41 1.40
C HIS A 109 3.75 19.83 2.80
N SER A 110 3.51 18.52 2.89
CA SER A 110 3.35 17.86 4.18
C SER A 110 4.69 17.80 4.93
N PRO A 111 4.71 18.05 6.25
CA PRO A 111 5.89 17.80 7.08
C PRO A 111 6.19 16.30 7.22
N PHE A 112 5.27 15.44 6.77
CA PHE A 112 5.35 14.01 6.96
C PHE A 112 5.68 13.24 5.67
N PRO A 113 6.43 12.14 5.77
CA PRO A 113 6.98 11.45 4.60
C PRO A 113 5.92 10.60 3.88
N HIS A 114 5.93 10.59 2.55
CA HIS A 114 5.10 9.71 1.70
C HIS A 114 3.58 9.88 1.82
N MET A 115 3.13 11.09 2.17
CA MET A 115 1.73 11.50 2.03
C MET A 115 1.23 11.35 0.60
N ILE A 116 -0.03 10.95 0.44
CA ILE A 116 -0.72 10.99 -0.86
C ILE A 116 -0.62 12.41 -1.45
N PRO A 117 -0.24 12.56 -2.73
CA PRO A 117 -0.13 13.86 -3.39
C PRO A 117 -1.49 14.56 -3.58
N SER A 118 -1.47 15.84 -3.94
CA SER A 118 -2.67 16.50 -4.45
C SER A 118 -3.15 15.84 -5.76
N ALA A 119 -4.44 15.96 -6.07
CA ALA A 119 -4.99 15.45 -7.33
C ALA A 119 -4.31 16.07 -8.57
N VAL A 120 -3.85 17.32 -8.47
CA VAL A 120 -3.15 18.03 -9.54
C VAL A 120 -1.75 17.45 -9.74
N ASP A 121 -1.00 17.23 -8.65
CA ASP A 121 0.34 16.67 -8.71
C ASP A 121 0.32 15.21 -9.19
N PHE A 122 -0.68 14.45 -8.76
CA PHE A 122 -0.93 13.11 -9.28
C PHE A 122 -1.19 13.15 -10.80
N ALA A 123 -2.09 14.01 -11.27
CA ALA A 123 -2.40 14.12 -12.69
C ALA A 123 -1.20 14.57 -13.53
N ALA A 124 -0.40 15.52 -13.02
CA ALA A 124 0.85 15.94 -13.65
C ALA A 124 1.85 14.78 -13.73
N SER A 125 2.01 14.00 -12.66
CA SER A 125 2.88 12.83 -12.63
C SER A 125 2.45 11.77 -13.65
N MET A 126 1.17 11.44 -13.71
CA MET A 126 0.62 10.49 -14.69
C MET A 126 0.80 10.98 -16.13
N SER A 127 0.62 12.30 -16.35
CA SER A 127 0.83 12.94 -17.64
C SER A 127 2.29 12.89 -18.11
N GLY A 128 3.24 13.13 -17.20
CA GLY A 128 4.69 13.02 -17.45
C GLY A 128 5.14 11.59 -17.75
N LEU A 129 4.48 10.61 -17.14
CA LEU A 129 4.65 9.20 -17.50
C LEU A 129 3.97 8.84 -18.82
N GLY A 130 3.21 9.73 -19.45
CA GLY A 130 2.46 9.45 -20.69
C GLY A 130 1.33 8.44 -20.50
N ILE A 131 0.78 8.33 -19.28
CA ILE A 131 -0.33 7.42 -18.93
C ILE A 131 -1.65 8.10 -19.28
N ARG A 132 -2.52 7.37 -19.99
CA ARG A 132 -3.90 7.79 -20.28
C ARG A 132 -4.86 7.16 -19.28
N LYS A 133 -6.05 7.75 -19.10
CA LYS A 133 -7.04 7.29 -18.12
C LYS A 133 -7.57 5.89 -18.42
N GLU A 134 -7.62 5.53 -19.70
CA GLU A 134 -8.11 4.26 -20.23
C GLU A 134 -7.07 3.14 -20.25
N ASP A 135 -5.80 3.44 -20.00
CA ASP A 135 -4.74 2.43 -19.99
C ASP A 135 -4.96 1.40 -18.85
N ILE A 136 -4.42 0.20 -19.04
CA ILE A 136 -4.42 -0.89 -18.08
C ILE A 136 -3.07 -0.88 -17.39
N LEU A 137 -3.05 -0.51 -16.11
CA LEU A 137 -1.82 -0.41 -15.33
C LEU A 137 -1.59 -1.70 -14.56
N VAL A 138 -0.38 -2.26 -14.70
CA VAL A 138 0.05 -3.42 -13.91
C VAL A 138 1.29 -3.03 -13.12
N VAL A 139 1.10 -2.79 -11.82
CA VAL A 139 2.11 -2.26 -10.91
C VAL A 139 2.97 -3.39 -10.38
N TYR A 140 4.28 -3.19 -10.30
CA TYR A 140 5.22 -4.23 -9.83
C TYR A 140 6.47 -3.65 -9.14
N ASP A 141 7.11 -4.45 -8.28
CA ASP A 141 8.36 -4.11 -7.58
C ASP A 141 9.58 -4.80 -8.19
N SER A 142 10.75 -4.63 -7.57
CA SER A 142 12.00 -5.21 -8.06
C SER A 142 12.05 -6.73 -7.83
N LYS A 143 12.95 -7.41 -8.54
CA LYS A 143 13.18 -8.86 -8.40
C LYS A 143 13.62 -9.21 -6.97
N GLU A 144 14.38 -8.33 -6.35
CA GLU A 144 14.96 -8.51 -5.03
C GLU A 144 13.89 -8.38 -3.95
N LEU A 145 12.99 -7.39 -4.07
CA LEU A 145 11.92 -7.14 -3.10
C LEU A 145 10.77 -8.16 -3.23
N GLY A 146 10.35 -8.46 -4.46
CA GLY A 146 9.15 -9.27 -4.69
C GLY A 146 7.88 -8.41 -4.63
N ILE A 147 7.24 -8.34 -3.46
CA ILE A 147 6.11 -7.45 -3.16
C ILE A 147 6.51 -6.55 -2.00
N PHE A 148 6.43 -5.23 -2.18
CA PHE A 148 6.72 -4.26 -1.15
C PHE A 148 5.96 -2.94 -1.37
N SER A 149 6.36 -2.16 -2.38
CA SER A 149 5.85 -0.81 -2.67
C SER A 149 4.80 -0.76 -3.79
N ALA A 150 4.70 -1.79 -4.63
CA ALA A 150 3.69 -1.87 -5.66
C ALA A 150 2.25 -1.82 -5.12
N PRO A 151 1.92 -2.46 -3.97
CA PRO A 151 0.61 -2.33 -3.35
C PRO A 151 0.21 -0.88 -3.02
N ARG A 152 1.15 -0.06 -2.51
CA ARG A 152 0.92 1.36 -2.23
C ARG A 152 0.52 2.13 -3.48
N VAL A 153 1.29 1.97 -4.57
CA VAL A 153 1.00 2.66 -5.83
C VAL A 153 -0.28 2.12 -6.48
N GLY A 154 -0.51 0.81 -6.44
CA GLY A 154 -1.73 0.18 -6.95
C GLY A 154 -2.99 0.71 -6.25
N TRP A 155 -2.95 0.79 -4.92
CA TRP A 155 -4.02 1.39 -4.14
C TRP A 155 -4.20 2.88 -4.46
N MET A 156 -3.11 3.65 -4.55
CA MET A 156 -3.18 5.10 -4.82
C MET A 156 -3.83 5.39 -6.17
N LEU A 157 -3.45 4.63 -7.21
CA LEU A 157 -4.09 4.73 -8.52
C LEU A 157 -5.61 4.47 -8.44
N LYS A 158 -6.03 3.48 -7.64
CA LYS A 158 -7.45 3.19 -7.39
C LYS A 158 -8.14 4.28 -6.57
N ALA A 159 -7.48 4.86 -5.57
CA ALA A 159 -8.01 5.96 -4.75
C ALA A 159 -8.26 7.23 -5.59
N PHE A 160 -7.41 7.49 -6.59
CA PHE A 160 -7.65 8.52 -7.63
C PHE A 160 -8.57 8.05 -8.78
N GLY A 161 -9.26 6.93 -8.60
CA GLY A 161 -10.28 6.42 -9.52
C GLY A 161 -9.74 5.97 -10.88
N HIS A 162 -8.47 5.53 -10.99
CA HIS A 162 -7.97 4.91 -12.21
C HIS A 162 -8.68 3.56 -12.44
N PRO A 163 -9.33 3.33 -13.59
CA PRO A 163 -10.33 2.27 -13.72
C PRO A 163 -9.75 0.86 -13.81
N LYS A 164 -8.55 0.71 -14.38
CA LYS A 164 -7.95 -0.61 -14.66
C LYS A 164 -6.55 -0.67 -14.06
N VAL A 165 -6.49 -1.05 -12.79
CA VAL A 165 -5.24 -1.17 -12.02
C VAL A 165 -5.13 -2.58 -11.49
N HIS A 166 -3.95 -3.17 -11.66
CA HIS A 166 -3.60 -4.51 -11.18
C HIS A 166 -2.22 -4.49 -10.53
N ILE A 167 -1.94 -5.46 -9.65
CA ILE A 167 -0.63 -5.71 -9.07
C ILE A 167 -0.08 -7.01 -9.65
N LEU A 168 1.17 -6.99 -10.13
CA LEU A 168 1.86 -8.20 -10.57
C LEU A 168 2.29 -9.03 -9.35
N ASN A 169 2.00 -10.32 -9.36
CA ASN A 169 2.45 -11.28 -8.34
C ASN A 169 3.47 -12.28 -8.88
N ASN A 170 4.75 -11.97 -8.99
CA ASN A 170 5.44 -10.70 -8.81
C ASN A 170 6.58 -10.64 -9.85
N PHE A 171 7.38 -9.58 -9.88
CA PHE A 171 8.49 -9.48 -10.84
C PHE A 171 9.62 -10.49 -10.58
N ARG A 172 9.79 -10.95 -9.34
CA ARG A 172 10.72 -12.05 -9.02
C ARG A 172 10.33 -13.31 -9.80
N LEU A 173 9.04 -13.66 -9.80
CA LEU A 173 8.51 -14.79 -10.56
C LEU A 173 8.58 -14.56 -12.07
N TRP A 174 8.34 -13.34 -12.56
CA TRP A 174 8.54 -12.98 -13.97
C TRP A 174 9.96 -13.34 -14.44
N VAL A 175 10.98 -12.95 -13.66
CA VAL A 175 12.38 -13.26 -13.97
C VAL A 175 12.67 -14.76 -13.82
N LYS A 176 12.13 -15.42 -12.78
CA LYS A 176 12.32 -16.86 -12.54
C LYS A 176 11.74 -17.71 -13.68
N GLN A 177 10.65 -17.27 -14.29
CA GLN A 177 10.00 -17.91 -15.43
C GLN A 177 10.72 -17.64 -16.78
N GLY A 178 11.78 -16.84 -16.79
CA GLY A 178 12.52 -16.52 -18.02
C GLY A 178 11.75 -15.62 -18.99
N LEU A 179 10.76 -14.86 -18.51
CA LEU A 179 10.00 -13.93 -19.33
C LEU A 179 10.87 -12.74 -19.76
N PRO A 180 10.55 -12.07 -20.89
CA PRO A 180 11.40 -11.02 -21.46
C PRO A 180 11.65 -9.86 -20.49
N THR A 181 12.86 -9.31 -20.50
CA THR A 181 13.25 -8.13 -19.71
C THR A 181 14.09 -7.16 -20.51
N GLU A 182 14.03 -5.88 -20.16
CA GLU A 182 14.87 -4.81 -20.70
C GLU A 182 15.84 -4.29 -19.63
N GLN A 183 16.92 -3.65 -20.10
CA GLN A 183 17.94 -3.00 -19.28
C GLN A 183 18.47 -1.74 -19.99
N GLY A 184 19.17 -0.89 -19.24
CA GLY A 184 19.78 0.35 -19.75
C GLY A 184 18.86 1.56 -19.63
N GLU A 185 19.21 2.64 -20.33
CA GLU A 185 18.53 3.93 -20.22
C GLU A 185 17.04 3.86 -20.62
N ILE A 186 16.27 4.69 -19.95
CA ILE A 186 14.82 4.78 -20.12
C ILE A 186 14.57 5.80 -21.22
N ARG A 187 13.94 5.38 -22.32
CA ARG A 187 13.48 6.34 -23.32
C ARG A 187 12.32 7.14 -22.73
N GLY A 188 12.39 8.47 -22.86
CA GLY A 188 11.29 9.34 -22.45
C GLY A 188 9.99 8.95 -23.15
N PHE A 189 8.88 9.06 -22.44
CA PHE A 189 7.55 8.83 -23.00
C PHE A 189 6.97 10.15 -23.50
N LYS A 190 6.20 10.10 -24.58
CA LYS A 190 5.44 11.27 -25.01
C LYS A 190 4.41 11.60 -23.91
N HIS A 191 4.48 12.82 -23.39
CA HIS A 191 3.49 13.28 -22.41
C HIS A 191 2.09 13.22 -23.03
N CYS A 192 1.10 12.88 -22.21
CA CYS A 192 -0.30 12.96 -22.59
C CYS A 192 -1.10 13.62 -21.47
N ALA A 193 -2.22 14.25 -21.82
CA ALA A 193 -3.09 14.84 -20.82
C ALA A 193 -3.77 13.73 -19.99
N TYR A 194 -3.51 13.71 -18.69
CA TYR A 194 -4.27 12.93 -17.72
C TYR A 194 -5.27 13.87 -17.00
N PRO A 195 -6.58 13.56 -16.96
CA PRO A 195 -7.56 14.42 -16.31
C PRO A 195 -7.31 14.47 -14.80
N VAL A 196 -7.50 15.65 -14.19
CA VAL A 196 -7.40 15.81 -12.73
C VAL A 196 -8.48 14.94 -12.08
N PRO A 197 -8.11 13.92 -11.30
CA PRO A 197 -9.07 13.03 -10.66
C PRO A 197 -9.69 13.68 -9.42
N LYS A 198 -10.75 13.04 -8.91
CA LYS A 198 -11.21 13.25 -7.53
C LYS A 198 -10.66 12.13 -6.66
N LEU A 199 -10.02 12.48 -5.55
CA LEU A 199 -9.58 11.52 -4.55
C LEU A 199 -10.80 10.96 -3.79
N ASP A 200 -10.82 9.65 -3.62
CA ASP A 200 -11.79 8.95 -2.79
C ASP A 200 -11.35 9.02 -1.31
N GLU A 201 -11.72 10.11 -0.64
CA GLU A 201 -11.32 10.40 0.75
C GLU A 201 -11.79 9.31 1.73
N GLY A 202 -12.90 8.62 1.45
CA GLY A 202 -13.41 7.54 2.31
C GLY A 202 -12.49 6.31 2.40
N LYS A 203 -11.45 6.23 1.57
CA LYS A 203 -10.43 5.16 1.65
C LYS A 203 -9.26 5.52 2.56
N ILE A 204 -9.19 6.77 3.02
CA ILE A 204 -8.12 7.29 3.87
C ILE A 204 -8.71 7.57 5.24
N ALA A 205 -8.24 6.84 6.25
CA ALA A 205 -8.57 7.18 7.63
C ALA A 205 -7.76 8.41 8.07
N SER A 206 -8.42 9.40 8.67
CA SER A 206 -7.77 10.51 9.34
C SER A 206 -7.20 10.08 10.70
N TYR A 207 -6.28 10.89 11.24
CA TYR A 207 -5.76 10.65 12.58
C TYR A 207 -6.87 10.65 13.62
N GLU A 208 -7.81 11.60 13.52
CA GLU A 208 -8.94 11.72 14.44
C GLU A 208 -9.83 10.48 14.39
N GLU A 209 -10.14 9.95 13.20
CA GLU A 209 -10.93 8.72 13.04
C GLU A 209 -10.25 7.51 13.68
N VAL A 210 -8.93 7.40 13.53
CA VAL A 210 -8.12 6.33 14.14
C VAL A 210 -8.08 6.49 15.66
N ARG A 211 -7.85 7.72 16.14
CA ARG A 211 -7.82 8.03 17.59
C ARG A 211 -9.15 7.69 18.24
N GLU A 212 -10.26 8.07 17.62
CA GLU A 212 -11.61 7.74 18.09
C GLU A 212 -11.83 6.22 18.09
N ALA A 213 -11.46 5.54 17.01
CA ALA A 213 -11.53 4.07 16.91
C ALA A 213 -10.77 3.37 18.05
N ILE A 214 -9.57 3.86 18.39
CA ILE A 214 -8.77 3.30 19.49
C ILE A 214 -9.38 3.65 20.85
N MET A 215 -9.81 4.90 21.06
CA MET A 215 -10.41 5.33 22.33
C MET A 215 -11.74 4.63 22.64
N ASP A 216 -12.43 4.17 21.60
CA ASP A 216 -13.67 3.41 21.71
C ASP A 216 -13.47 1.90 21.80
N HIS A 217 -12.24 1.44 21.61
CA HIS A 217 -11.88 0.04 21.72
C HIS A 217 -12.31 -0.48 23.11
N ASN A 218 -13.22 -1.47 23.13
CA ASN A 218 -13.83 -2.09 24.31
C ASN A 218 -14.93 -1.31 25.06
N LYS A 219 -15.47 -0.21 24.51
CA LYS A 219 -16.69 0.40 25.10
C LYS A 219 -17.93 -0.42 24.75
N GLU A 220 -18.74 -0.75 25.76
CA GLU A 220 -20.00 -1.47 25.57
C GLU A 220 -20.92 -0.73 24.58
N GLY A 221 -21.42 -1.43 23.56
CA GLY A 221 -22.40 -0.91 22.61
C GLY A 221 -21.86 -0.16 21.38
N ARG A 222 -20.54 -0.09 21.14
CA ARG A 222 -19.97 0.45 19.89
C ARG A 222 -19.53 -0.65 18.92
N GLU A 223 -19.70 -0.40 17.62
CA GLU A 223 -19.12 -1.23 16.55
C GLU A 223 -17.60 -1.08 16.62
N GLY A 224 -16.92 -2.08 17.20
CA GLY A 224 -15.47 -2.02 17.40
C GLY A 224 -14.74 -2.03 16.06
N ILE A 225 -14.09 -0.93 15.70
CA ILE A 225 -13.16 -0.87 14.57
C ILE A 225 -11.87 -1.59 14.96
N GLN A 226 -11.31 -2.38 14.05
CA GLN A 226 -10.04 -3.09 14.28
C GLN A 226 -8.90 -2.43 13.51
N VAL A 227 -7.78 -2.20 14.19
CA VAL A 227 -6.57 -1.65 13.57
C VAL A 227 -5.55 -2.76 13.36
N LEU A 228 -5.12 -3.00 12.12
CA LEU A 228 -4.09 -4.01 11.79
C LEU A 228 -2.76 -3.32 11.52
N ASP A 229 -1.69 -3.67 12.22
CA ASP A 229 -0.36 -3.08 12.01
C ASP A 229 0.58 -4.04 11.27
N SER A 230 1.06 -3.62 10.10
CA SER A 230 1.89 -4.42 9.19
C SER A 230 3.41 -4.38 9.47
N ARG A 231 3.85 -3.63 10.48
CA ARG A 231 5.27 -3.56 10.87
C ARG A 231 5.74 -4.88 11.46
N SER A 232 7.06 -5.05 11.55
CA SER A 232 7.64 -6.23 12.20
C SER A 232 7.22 -6.34 13.67
N SER A 233 7.22 -7.56 14.21
CA SER A 233 6.90 -7.80 15.62
C SER A 233 7.81 -7.02 16.58
N ASP A 234 9.06 -6.77 16.19
CA ASP A 234 10.03 -6.02 17.01
C ASP A 234 9.74 -4.52 17.00
N GLU A 235 9.33 -3.95 15.87
CA GLU A 235 8.84 -2.56 15.78
C GLU A 235 7.54 -2.39 16.57
N PHE A 236 6.60 -3.33 16.41
CA PHE A 236 5.31 -3.32 17.08
C PHE A 236 5.44 -3.44 18.60
N SER A 237 6.31 -4.32 19.08
CA SER A 237 6.56 -4.50 20.53
C SER A 237 7.44 -3.40 21.14
N GLY A 238 7.98 -2.50 20.32
CA GLY A 238 8.84 -1.41 20.74
C GLY A 238 10.28 -1.80 21.08
N LYS A 239 10.69 -3.03 20.75
CA LYS A 239 12.07 -3.52 20.89
C LYS A 239 13.03 -2.88 19.89
N TYR A 240 12.50 -2.51 18.73
CA TYR A 240 13.25 -1.75 17.74
C TYR A 240 13.14 -0.25 18.06
N PRO A 241 14.24 0.46 18.36
CA PRO A 241 14.21 1.92 18.45
C PRO A 241 13.81 2.45 17.08
N GLY A 242 12.84 3.36 17.02
CA GLY A 242 12.32 3.86 15.75
C GLY A 242 13.41 4.45 14.85
N PRO A 243 13.12 4.67 13.56
CA PRO A 243 14.12 5.15 12.59
C PRO A 243 14.68 6.55 12.93
N ARG A 244 14.04 7.29 13.85
CA ARG A 244 14.52 8.56 14.38
C ARG A 244 14.78 8.44 15.90
N PRO A 245 15.79 9.14 16.45
CA PRO A 245 16.15 9.07 17.88
C PRO A 245 15.02 9.44 18.85
N ASP A 246 14.04 10.20 18.39
CA ASP A 246 12.88 10.71 19.11
C ASP A 246 11.57 9.95 18.77
N SER A 247 11.61 9.01 17.84
CA SER A 247 10.42 8.26 17.45
C SER A 247 10.01 7.30 18.57
N PRO A 248 8.81 7.46 19.17
CA PRO A 248 8.32 6.54 20.17
C PRO A 248 8.22 5.13 19.56
N SER A 249 8.67 4.13 20.30
CA SER A 249 8.55 2.73 19.92
C SER A 249 7.21 2.15 20.42
N GLY A 250 6.76 1.04 19.83
CA GLY A 250 5.51 0.37 20.22
C GLY A 250 4.39 0.48 19.19
N HIS A 251 3.15 0.35 19.65
CA HIS A 251 1.96 0.23 18.81
C HIS A 251 0.75 0.91 19.44
N MET A 252 -0.28 1.12 18.61
CA MET A 252 -1.58 1.61 19.06
C MET A 252 -2.27 0.56 19.93
N PRO A 253 -2.71 0.88 21.16
CA PRO A 253 -3.47 -0.04 22.01
C PRO A 253 -4.65 -0.69 21.28
N GLY A 254 -4.82 -2.00 21.48
CA GLY A 254 -5.87 -2.78 20.80
C GLY A 254 -5.56 -3.15 19.34
N SER A 255 -4.51 -2.60 18.73
CA SER A 255 -4.12 -3.01 17.37
C SER A 255 -3.59 -4.44 17.31
N ILE A 256 -3.78 -5.08 16.16
CA ILE A 256 -3.40 -6.47 15.89
C ILE A 256 -2.18 -6.46 14.98
N ASN A 257 -1.05 -7.04 15.43
CA ASN A 257 0.16 -7.11 14.61
C ASN A 257 0.12 -8.27 13.61
N ILE A 258 0.19 -7.92 12.32
CA ILE A 258 0.30 -8.85 11.20
C ILE A 258 1.46 -8.38 10.31
N PRO A 259 2.72 -8.73 10.64
CA PRO A 259 3.88 -8.36 9.84
C PRO A 259 3.67 -8.71 8.36
N TYR A 260 3.97 -7.76 7.47
CA TYR A 260 3.59 -7.88 6.06
C TYR A 260 4.18 -9.11 5.36
N ASP A 261 5.34 -9.56 5.81
CA ASP A 261 6.06 -10.70 5.30
C ASP A 261 5.36 -12.04 5.58
N LEU A 262 4.49 -12.11 6.59
CA LEU A 262 3.65 -13.28 6.86
C LEU A 262 2.60 -13.54 5.77
N MET A 263 2.25 -12.53 4.98
CA MET A 263 1.31 -12.67 3.86
C MET A 263 1.99 -13.09 2.56
N LEU A 264 3.32 -13.23 2.57
CA LEU A 264 4.13 -13.52 1.41
C LEU A 264 4.85 -14.86 1.60
N ASP A 265 4.95 -15.64 0.52
CA ASP A 265 5.78 -16.83 0.49
C ASP A 265 7.26 -16.43 0.67
N PRO A 266 8.01 -17.06 1.59
CA PRO A 266 9.35 -16.60 1.96
C PRO A 266 10.36 -16.69 0.81
N GLU A 267 10.20 -17.64 -0.12
CA GLU A 267 11.12 -17.87 -1.23
C GLU A 267 10.74 -17.06 -2.48
N THR A 268 9.49 -17.18 -2.91
CA THR A 268 8.97 -16.56 -4.13
C THR A 268 8.58 -15.11 -3.90
N LYS A 269 8.36 -14.69 -2.64
CA LYS A 269 7.85 -13.37 -2.25
C LYS A 269 6.51 -13.01 -2.89
N ALA A 270 5.78 -14.03 -3.34
CA ALA A 270 4.44 -13.87 -3.88
C ALA A 270 3.43 -13.87 -2.73
N PHE A 271 2.26 -13.24 -2.91
CA PHE A 271 1.17 -13.39 -1.94
C PHE A 271 0.82 -14.86 -1.73
N LEU A 272 0.56 -15.24 -0.48
CA LEU A 272 0.05 -16.56 -0.15
C LEU A 272 -1.33 -16.79 -0.80
N PRO A 273 -1.72 -18.06 -1.03
CA PRO A 273 -3.05 -18.39 -1.50
C PRO A 273 -4.15 -17.84 -0.57
N SER A 274 -5.30 -17.48 -1.15
CA SER A 274 -6.42 -16.84 -0.43
C SER A 274 -6.84 -17.60 0.85
N ASN A 275 -6.90 -18.94 0.81
CA ASN A 275 -7.23 -19.75 1.99
C ASN A 275 -6.20 -19.64 3.13
N GLN A 276 -4.91 -19.49 2.81
CA GLN A 276 -3.86 -19.31 3.82
C GLN A 276 -3.89 -17.90 4.41
N LEU A 277 -4.19 -16.89 3.59
CA LEU A 277 -4.37 -15.51 4.05
C LEU A 277 -5.58 -15.38 4.99
N MET A 278 -6.71 -15.98 4.64
CA MET A 278 -7.89 -16.02 5.52
C MET A 278 -7.60 -16.70 6.86
N GLU A 279 -6.87 -17.82 6.83
CA GLU A 279 -6.48 -18.52 8.05
C GLU A 279 -5.50 -17.71 8.91
N LEU A 280 -4.59 -16.96 8.27
CA LEU A 280 -3.69 -16.03 8.95
C LEU A 280 -4.51 -14.95 9.69
N PHE A 281 -5.46 -14.29 9.02
CA PHE A 281 -6.32 -13.28 9.65
C PHE A 281 -7.14 -13.86 10.81
N ARG A 282 -7.74 -15.04 10.62
CA ARG A 282 -8.49 -15.74 11.67
C ARG A 282 -7.63 -16.08 12.87
N THR A 283 -6.43 -16.61 12.66
CA THR A 283 -5.49 -16.99 13.72
C THR A 283 -4.98 -15.76 14.49
N LYS A 284 -4.89 -14.61 13.82
CA LYS A 284 -4.54 -13.33 14.44
C LYS A 284 -5.71 -12.67 15.19
N GLY A 285 -6.90 -13.28 15.16
CA GLY A 285 -8.08 -12.78 15.85
C GLY A 285 -8.81 -11.66 15.12
N VAL A 286 -8.58 -11.49 13.82
CA VAL A 286 -9.29 -10.49 13.00
C VAL A 286 -10.72 -10.96 12.75
N ASP A 287 -11.67 -10.18 13.25
CA ASP A 287 -13.10 -10.39 13.04
C ASP A 287 -13.52 -9.84 11.67
N PRO A 288 -13.99 -10.67 10.72
CA PRO A 288 -14.38 -10.22 9.39
C PRO A 288 -15.67 -9.39 9.38
N LEU A 289 -16.43 -9.34 10.48
CA LEU A 289 -17.68 -8.60 10.57
C LEU A 289 -17.50 -7.14 11.03
N LYS A 290 -16.30 -6.79 11.50
CA LYS A 290 -15.97 -5.47 11.99
C LYS A 290 -15.22 -4.67 10.93
N PRO A 291 -15.40 -3.34 10.87
CA PRO A 291 -14.57 -2.49 10.02
C PRO A 291 -13.09 -2.64 10.35
N ILE A 292 -12.25 -2.59 9.32
CA ILE A 292 -10.81 -2.77 9.41
C ILE A 292 -10.11 -1.51 8.93
N ILE A 293 -9.18 -1.03 9.76
CA ILE A 293 -8.23 0.01 9.45
C ILE A 293 -6.84 -0.62 9.31
N SER A 294 -6.21 -0.50 8.14
CA SER A 294 -4.83 -0.96 7.96
C SER A 294 -3.83 0.14 8.33
N SER A 295 -2.85 -0.20 9.17
CA SER A 295 -1.73 0.62 9.63
C SER A 295 -0.42 -0.13 9.39
N GLY A 296 0.73 0.56 9.49
CA GLY A 296 2.00 -0.03 9.10
C GLY A 296 3.09 1.00 8.94
N THR A 297 3.96 0.88 7.95
CA THR A 297 4.57 2.08 7.37
C THR A 297 3.63 2.61 6.28
N SER A 298 3.86 3.84 5.79
CA SER A 298 3.16 4.42 4.62
C SER A 298 3.31 3.59 3.32
N ILE A 299 4.02 2.45 3.39
CA ILE A 299 4.23 1.49 2.32
C ILE A 299 3.62 0.13 2.67
N THR A 300 3.95 -0.45 3.84
CA THR A 300 3.62 -1.85 4.14
C THR A 300 2.15 -2.09 4.51
N ALA A 301 1.43 -1.06 4.98
CA ALA A 301 -0.01 -1.17 5.28
C ALA A 301 -0.82 -1.63 4.06
N TYR A 302 -0.41 -1.20 2.87
CA TYR A 302 -1.06 -1.51 1.60
C TYR A 302 -0.87 -2.98 1.16
N VAL A 303 0.09 -3.70 1.75
CA VAL A 303 0.23 -5.15 1.57
C VAL A 303 -0.91 -5.86 2.30
N ILE A 304 -1.24 -5.46 3.54
CA ILE A 304 -2.40 -5.98 4.29
C ILE A 304 -3.66 -5.70 3.50
N GLU A 305 -3.86 -4.45 3.07
CA GLU A 305 -5.03 -4.05 2.30
C GLU A 305 -5.20 -4.90 1.03
N THR A 306 -4.10 -5.16 0.32
CA THR A 306 -4.14 -5.99 -0.89
C THR A 306 -4.55 -7.43 -0.54
N ALA A 307 -4.03 -8.00 0.54
CA ALA A 307 -4.42 -9.34 0.99
C ALA A 307 -5.90 -9.42 1.44
N LEU A 308 -6.40 -8.41 2.16
CA LEU A 308 -7.82 -8.32 2.53
C LEU A 308 -8.72 -8.27 1.29
N ASN A 309 -8.38 -7.41 0.33
CA ASN A 309 -9.12 -7.29 -0.93
C ASN A 309 -9.11 -8.58 -1.77
N GLU A 310 -7.96 -9.25 -1.87
CA GLU A 310 -7.84 -10.51 -2.62
C GLU A 310 -8.58 -11.68 -1.97
N THR A 311 -8.70 -11.67 -0.64
CA THR A 311 -9.44 -12.69 0.11
C THR A 311 -10.93 -12.38 0.25
N GLN A 312 -11.34 -11.13 0.01
CA GLN A 312 -12.66 -10.61 0.37
C GLN A 312 -12.96 -10.85 1.86
N TYR A 313 -11.92 -10.76 2.69
CA TYR A 313 -12.01 -10.97 4.14
C TYR A 313 -12.23 -9.63 4.83
N GLY A 314 -13.37 -9.47 5.50
CA GLY A 314 -13.81 -8.20 6.09
C GLY A 314 -15.04 -7.61 5.42
N SER A 315 -15.62 -6.56 6.02
CA SER A 315 -16.63 -5.73 5.38
C SER A 315 -16.04 -4.97 4.17
N SER A 316 -16.87 -4.62 3.20
CA SER A 316 -16.46 -3.84 2.00
C SER A 316 -15.88 -2.46 2.31
N ASP A 317 -16.04 -2.00 3.54
CA ASP A 317 -15.68 -0.67 4.01
C ASP A 317 -14.33 -0.71 4.75
N SER A 318 -13.29 -1.24 4.09
CA SER A 318 -11.91 -1.13 4.59
C SER A 318 -11.32 0.24 4.27
N SER A 319 -10.65 0.84 5.25
CA SER A 319 -9.90 2.09 5.08
C SER A 319 -8.46 1.90 5.52
N ILE A 320 -7.58 2.77 5.02
CA ILE A 320 -6.15 2.72 5.33
C ILE A 320 -5.78 4.02 6.03
N ILE A 321 -5.01 3.90 7.11
CA ILE A 321 -4.31 5.04 7.67
C ILE A 321 -3.15 5.35 6.73
N ASP A 322 -3.20 6.50 6.06
CA ASP A 322 -1.98 7.04 5.48
C ASP A 322 -1.12 7.53 6.65
N ARG A 323 -0.30 6.65 7.24
CA ARG A 323 0.49 6.90 8.47
C ARG A 323 1.45 8.07 8.35
N SER A 324 1.65 8.57 7.15
CA SER A 324 2.20 9.88 6.93
C SER A 324 1.35 11.01 7.56
N ARG A 325 0.15 10.80 8.10
CA ARG A 325 -0.50 11.79 8.98
C ARG A 325 -0.03 11.71 10.44
N GLU A 326 0.74 10.69 10.82
CA GLU A 326 0.94 10.27 12.22
C GLU A 326 2.42 10.15 12.63
N ASP A 327 3.36 10.62 11.82
CA ASP A 327 4.77 10.55 12.19
C ASP A 327 5.07 11.55 13.33
N THR A 328 5.19 10.97 14.52
CA THR A 328 6.10 11.30 15.65
C THR A 328 5.59 12.13 16.83
N GLU A 329 4.63 13.06 16.71
CA GLU A 329 4.23 13.85 17.89
C GLU A 329 2.99 13.29 18.63
N GLU A 330 2.01 12.77 17.91
CA GLU A 330 0.74 12.35 18.53
C GLU A 330 0.73 10.90 19.03
N GLN A 331 1.60 10.03 18.51
CA GLN A 331 1.81 8.70 19.09
C GLN A 331 2.49 8.79 20.47
N ALA A 332 3.34 9.80 20.68
CA ALA A 332 3.90 10.13 21.99
C ALA A 332 2.82 10.67 22.94
N MET A 333 1.89 11.51 22.45
CA MET A 333 0.72 11.95 23.22
C MET A 333 -0.20 10.78 23.61
N PHE A 334 -0.44 9.83 22.70
CA PHE A 334 -1.28 8.65 23.00
C PHE A 334 -0.68 7.76 24.10
N ASN A 335 0.65 7.59 24.08
CA ASN A 335 1.38 6.85 25.12
C ASN A 335 1.38 7.62 26.45
N ALA A 336 1.50 8.95 26.43
CA ALA A 336 1.50 9.80 27.62
C ALA A 336 0.12 9.88 28.31
N GLU A 337 -0.97 10.00 27.53
CA GLU A 337 -2.35 10.05 28.06
C GLU A 337 -2.74 8.71 28.72
N ASN A 338 -2.37 7.57 28.12
CA ASN A 338 -2.69 6.25 28.68
C ASN A 338 -1.79 5.82 29.85
N PHE A 339 -0.52 6.26 29.91
CA PHE A 339 0.32 6.00 31.09
C PHE A 339 -0.23 6.69 32.35
N CYS A 340 -0.83 7.87 32.22
CA CYS A 340 -1.52 8.54 33.32
C CYS A 340 -2.83 7.84 33.74
N GLY A 341 -3.53 7.18 32.80
CA GLY A 341 -4.76 6.44 33.09
C GLY A 341 -4.54 5.13 33.86
N VAL A 342 -3.43 4.44 33.64
CA VAL A 342 -3.13 3.15 34.31
C VAL A 342 -2.62 3.36 35.75
N ALA A 343 -2.02 4.52 36.06
CA ALA A 343 -1.62 4.88 37.42
C ALA A 343 -2.80 5.22 38.36
N GLY A 344 -4.02 5.42 37.81
CA GLY A 344 -5.22 5.80 38.56
C GLY A 344 -6.13 4.64 39.01
N ALA A 345 -5.77 3.38 38.72
CA ALA A 345 -6.63 2.21 38.97
C ALA A 345 -6.02 1.21 39.97
N ALA A 346 -5.29 1.69 40.96
CA ALA A 346 -4.80 0.90 42.09
C ALA A 346 -5.21 1.51 43.43
N ASP A 347 -6.48 1.92 43.56
CA ASP A 347 -7.12 2.25 44.84
C ASP A 347 -8.31 1.31 45.04
N SER A 348 -8.01 0.04 45.29
CA SER A 348 -8.97 -0.91 45.84
C SER A 348 -8.21 -1.90 46.72
N GLY A 349 -8.53 -1.84 48.01
CA GLY A 349 -7.76 -2.41 49.10
C GLY A 349 -7.42 -3.89 48.95
N LEU A 350 -6.14 -4.18 49.20
CA LEU A 350 -5.71 -5.49 49.64
C LEU A 350 -4.76 -5.29 50.83
N ILE A 351 -5.29 -5.57 52.02
CA ILE A 351 -4.50 -5.66 53.25
C ILE A 351 -3.68 -6.94 53.15
N LEU A 352 -2.35 -6.81 53.08
CA LEU A 352 -1.42 -7.91 53.33
C LEU A 352 -0.44 -7.46 54.41
N ASN A 353 -0.68 -7.93 55.63
CA ASN A 353 0.29 -7.90 56.72
C ASN A 353 1.43 -8.85 56.38
N TYR A 354 2.70 -8.41 56.50
CA TYR A 354 3.80 -9.30 56.83
C TYR A 354 4.95 -8.55 57.52
N ASP A 355 5.39 -9.10 58.64
CA ASP A 355 6.36 -8.58 59.60
C ASP A 355 7.79 -8.47 59.06
N SER A 356 8.50 -7.44 59.53
CA SER A 356 9.95 -7.22 59.39
C SER A 356 10.74 -8.10 60.38
N PRO A 357 12.02 -8.42 60.08
CA PRO A 357 13.05 -7.86 60.98
C PRO A 357 14.37 -7.43 60.30
N ASP A 358 14.97 -6.44 60.97
CA ASP A 358 16.34 -5.91 61.03
C ASP A 358 17.00 -5.16 59.84
N PRO A 359 17.40 -3.88 60.06
CA PRO A 359 18.27 -3.12 59.18
C PRO A 359 19.67 -2.98 59.82
N ASP A 360 20.68 -3.72 59.36
CA ASP A 360 22.10 -3.35 59.47
C ASP A 360 22.97 -4.43 58.83
N GLU A 361 23.21 -4.34 57.52
CA GLU A 361 24.44 -4.90 56.95
C GLU A 361 24.87 -4.12 55.70
N ALA A 362 26.01 -3.43 55.82
CA ALA A 362 26.63 -2.64 54.77
C ALA A 362 27.41 -3.53 53.81
N VAL A 363 27.20 -3.36 52.50
CA VAL A 363 28.07 -3.92 51.47
C VAL A 363 28.62 -2.78 50.62
N THR A 364 29.92 -2.54 50.76
CA THR A 364 30.74 -1.61 49.96
C THR A 364 31.11 -2.21 48.60
N PHE A 365 31.07 -1.42 47.53
CA PHE A 365 31.84 -1.67 46.31
C PHE A 365 32.53 -0.38 45.83
N ASP A 366 33.82 -0.50 45.52
CA ASP A 366 34.76 0.54 45.14
C ASP A 366 34.47 1.17 43.77
N VAL A 367 34.64 2.49 43.66
CA VAL A 367 34.66 3.26 42.42
C VAL A 367 36.09 3.72 42.12
N ALA A 368 36.65 3.29 40.99
CA ALA A 368 37.87 3.88 40.43
C ALA A 368 37.48 4.99 39.43
N LEU A 369 37.87 6.23 39.75
CA LEU A 369 37.79 7.41 38.89
C LEU A 369 39.15 7.66 38.23
N GLU A 370 39.18 7.87 36.92
CA GLU A 370 40.24 8.65 36.25
C GLU A 370 39.70 9.45 35.05
N PRO A 371 40.36 10.55 34.65
CA PRO A 371 39.68 11.84 34.53
C PRO A 371 39.44 12.33 33.09
N SER A 372 38.43 13.18 32.97
CA SER A 372 38.07 14.01 31.81
C SER A 372 39.09 15.10 31.46
N PRO A 373 39.22 15.51 30.17
CA PRO A 373 39.67 16.84 29.81
C PRO A 373 38.48 17.78 29.48
N GLN A 374 38.46 18.96 30.11
CA GLN A 374 37.60 20.12 29.79
C GLN A 374 38.30 21.09 28.80
N PRO A 375 37.69 22.22 28.37
CA PRO A 375 36.50 22.33 27.52
C PRO A 375 36.75 23.34 26.36
N ASN A 376 35.84 23.45 25.39
CA ASN A 376 35.68 24.70 24.64
C ASN A 376 34.21 25.04 24.43
N LYS A 377 33.88 26.29 24.77
CA LYS A 377 32.53 26.84 24.96
C LYS A 377 31.94 27.38 23.65
N SER A 378 30.71 26.97 23.36
CA SER A 378 29.54 27.79 22.94
C SER A 378 28.42 26.79 22.61
N GLY A 379 27.18 26.84 23.08
CA GLY A 379 26.43 27.81 23.84
C GLY A 379 24.95 27.63 23.48
N SER A 380 24.28 26.64 24.06
CA SER A 380 22.85 26.66 24.45
C SER A 380 22.49 25.31 25.08
N SER A 381 21.93 25.38 26.27
CA SER A 381 21.78 24.32 27.26
C SER A 381 20.33 23.86 27.36
N PHE A 382 20.08 22.56 27.24
CA PHE A 382 18.89 21.89 27.77
C PHE A 382 19.32 20.72 28.67
N PRO A 383 18.59 20.42 29.76
CA PRO A 383 19.07 19.51 30.79
C PRO A 383 19.13 18.06 30.28
N SER A 384 20.25 17.41 30.55
CA SER A 384 20.48 15.99 30.34
C SER A 384 19.53 15.15 31.21
N TRP A 385 18.73 14.28 30.60
CA TRP A 385 17.87 13.35 31.31
C TRP A 385 18.67 12.18 31.90
N ILE A 386 18.35 11.88 33.16
CA ILE A 386 18.93 10.84 34.02
C ILE A 386 18.50 9.46 33.50
N PRO A 387 19.36 8.42 33.54
CA PRO A 387 18.99 7.07 33.12
C PRO A 387 17.89 6.48 34.02
N CYS A 388 16.95 5.73 33.43
CA CYS A 388 15.88 5.02 34.12
C CYS A 388 16.41 3.90 35.03
N THR A 389 16.78 4.23 36.27
CA THR A 389 16.84 3.23 37.38
C THR A 389 16.38 3.73 38.75
N GLU A 390 15.93 4.97 38.92
CA GLU A 390 15.39 5.44 40.22
C GLU A 390 14.28 6.48 40.04
N ILE A 391 13.02 6.04 39.96
CA ILE A 391 11.87 6.91 40.30
C ILE A 391 10.87 6.08 41.10
N GLY A 392 11.22 5.83 42.36
CA GLY A 392 10.27 5.57 43.43
C GLY A 392 10.60 6.55 44.55
N ARG A 393 9.65 7.44 44.87
CA ARG A 393 9.70 8.54 45.86
C ARG A 393 10.14 9.90 45.31
N THR A 394 9.18 10.71 44.87
CA THR A 394 9.02 12.12 45.32
C THR A 394 7.75 12.71 44.70
N THR A 395 6.59 12.33 45.23
CA THR A 395 5.38 13.15 45.16
C THR A 395 5.46 14.17 46.28
N HIS A 396 5.70 15.44 45.96
CA HIS A 396 5.14 16.66 46.58
C HIS A 396 5.88 17.89 46.07
N HIS A 397 5.13 18.96 45.79
CA HIS A 397 5.53 20.27 45.26
C HIS A 397 5.70 20.39 43.75
N ILE A 398 4.65 20.88 43.09
CA ILE A 398 4.64 22.22 42.46
C ILE A 398 3.16 22.58 42.23
N SER A 399 2.68 23.52 43.04
CA SER A 399 1.45 24.26 42.80
C SER A 399 1.84 25.74 42.87
N ARG A 400 1.30 26.55 41.95
CA ARG A 400 1.65 27.95 41.61
C ARG A 400 2.79 28.09 40.60
N VAL A 401 2.46 28.45 39.37
CA VAL A 401 2.63 29.79 38.78
C VAL A 401 1.82 29.80 37.47
N LEU A 402 0.62 30.41 37.50
CA LEU A 402 -0.05 31.06 36.37
C LEU A 402 -1.10 32.05 36.95
N GLN A 403 -0.60 33.23 37.31
CA GLN A 403 -1.28 34.52 37.21
C GLN A 403 -0.23 35.53 36.74
#